data_AF-A0A2N5SD44-F1
#
_entry.id   AF-A0A2N5SD44-F1
#
_cell.length_a   1.000
_cell.length_b   1.000
_cell.length_c   1.000
_cell.angle_alpha   90.00
_cell.angle_beta   90.00
_cell.angle_gamma   90.00
#
_symmetry.space_group_name_H-M   'P 1'
#
loop_
_entity.id
_entity.type
_entity.pdbx_description
1 polymer ?
#
loop_
_entity_poly.entity_id
_entity_poly.type
_entity_poly.pdbx_seq_one_letter_code
_entity_poly.pdbx_strand_id
1 'polypeptide(L)'
;MTDTNHSTLLVVAGVSGSGKSTFGLQLARRLNVPFLDGDDLHPQSNIEKMKSGVPLEDSDREPWLYRIRTNALEMLLPPSITSEQPIRSGKQPHTMVVACSALKRKYRDMLRGSLDLENETTKSTADLPNVNVDFIYLKGDPELIMQRLHNRKNHFLGSNMLASQFDTLQEPDPSQENSNRSKTIIIPLSLASHQPRSLEEMVDEALQKLASRAGFPTDAIQIATKSSTHLPSIPALFDSEPSRLLEVLALLFEVSDSIENKLIPILREKIREGCLKSYSELIDRCEDIVENQFGYDDQVNFLGSHPRIGEVKGLSKLSSNEQGNQTDPRILARLEELNMMYEKVYTGLRYVTFVNGRSRGEIVEEMEALLFKQDATLTTEFHQQDHQWKAELKRGIADVFKIAHSRLSSITPAPNP
;
A
#
# COMPACT_ATOMS: atom_id res chain seq x y z
N MET A 1 0.60 32.21 22.10
CA MET A 1 -0.62 31.81 21.36
C MET A 1 -0.37 32.05 19.89
N THR A 2 0.02 31.02 19.12
CA THR A 2 -0.11 30.97 17.64
C THR A 2 0.10 29.53 17.15
N ASP A 3 -0.58 28.54 17.74
CA ASP A 3 -0.73 27.24 17.07
C ASP A 3 -1.88 27.36 16.08
N THR A 4 -1.54 27.57 14.81
CA THR A 4 -2.49 27.43 13.70
C THR A 4 -2.25 26.05 13.09
N ASN A 5 -3.05 25.06 13.47
CA ASN A 5 -3.04 23.74 12.87
C ASN A 5 -3.49 23.86 11.41
N HIS A 6 -2.53 23.86 10.49
CA HIS A 6 -2.82 23.85 9.06
C HIS A 6 -3.04 22.40 8.61
N SER A 7 -4.12 22.16 7.88
CA SER A 7 -4.31 20.87 7.20
C SER A 7 -3.29 20.74 6.07
N THR A 8 -2.84 19.53 5.76
CA THR A 8 -1.86 19.28 4.69
C THR A 8 -2.38 18.29 3.66
N LEU A 9 -2.42 18.71 2.40
CA LEU A 9 -2.61 17.83 1.25
C LEU A 9 -1.24 17.40 0.71
N LEU A 10 -0.96 16.10 0.76
CA LEU A 10 0.27 15.49 0.24
C LEU A 10 0.00 14.87 -1.14
N VAL A 11 0.55 15.47 -2.20
CA VAL A 11 0.41 14.96 -3.56
C VAL A 11 1.63 14.14 -3.95
N VAL A 12 1.47 12.83 -4.13
CA VAL A 12 2.49 11.93 -4.67
C VAL A 12 2.47 12.00 -6.20
N ALA A 13 3.49 12.64 -6.76
CA ALA A 13 3.64 12.96 -8.17
C ALA A 13 4.66 12.08 -8.90
N GLY A 14 4.49 11.92 -10.22
CA GLY A 14 5.40 11.15 -11.07
C GLY A 14 4.71 10.51 -12.28
N VAL A 15 5.52 10.06 -13.24
CA VAL A 15 5.05 9.36 -14.44
C VAL A 15 4.38 8.01 -14.11
N SER A 16 3.65 7.44 -15.06
CA SER A 16 3.11 6.09 -14.97
C SER A 16 4.24 5.09 -14.76
N GLY A 17 4.02 4.07 -13.92
CA GLY A 17 5.05 3.10 -13.56
C GLY A 17 6.03 3.55 -12.46
N SER A 18 5.97 4.80 -11.99
CA SER A 18 6.80 5.27 -10.86
C SER A 18 6.39 4.67 -9.51
N GLY A 19 5.16 4.14 -9.41
CA GLY A 19 4.64 3.53 -8.20
C GLY A 19 3.85 4.48 -7.28
N LYS A 20 3.34 5.61 -7.80
CA LYS A 20 2.57 6.61 -7.03
C LYS A 20 1.49 6.01 -6.13
N SER A 21 0.63 5.14 -6.67
CA SER A 21 -0.48 4.53 -5.94
C SER A 21 0.02 3.68 -4.77
N THR A 22 0.99 2.79 -5.05
CA THR A 22 1.58 1.91 -4.04
C THR A 22 2.34 2.70 -2.96
N PHE A 23 3.14 3.68 -3.37
CA PHE A 23 3.87 4.56 -2.47
C PHE A 23 2.94 5.43 -1.63
N GLY A 24 1.95 6.06 -2.26
CA GLY A 24 0.99 6.94 -1.60
C GLY A 24 0.13 6.20 -0.59
N LEU A 25 -0.33 4.99 -0.93
CA LEU A 25 -1.06 4.13 -0.01
C LEU A 25 -0.21 3.74 1.20
N GLN A 26 1.04 3.31 1.00
CA GLN A 26 1.92 2.95 2.12
C GLN A 26 2.27 4.16 2.98
N LEU A 27 2.52 5.33 2.38
CA LEU A 27 2.77 6.56 3.12
C LEU A 27 1.54 6.97 3.95
N ALA A 28 0.34 6.90 3.36
CA ALA A 28 -0.91 7.20 4.04
C ALA A 28 -1.15 6.27 5.22
N ARG A 29 -0.91 4.97 5.05
CA ARG A 29 -0.95 3.96 6.13
C ARG A 29 0.02 4.30 7.26
N ARG A 30 1.28 4.63 6.95
CA ARG A 30 2.28 5.00 7.95
C ARG A 30 1.87 6.25 8.73
N LEU A 31 1.29 7.25 8.05
CA LEU A 31 0.80 8.48 8.68
C LEU A 31 -0.58 8.32 9.34
N ASN A 32 -1.27 7.19 9.16
CA ASN A 32 -2.66 6.95 9.57
C ASN A 32 -3.63 8.03 9.04
N VAL A 33 -3.55 8.31 7.74
CA VAL A 33 -4.36 9.34 7.05
C VAL A 33 -5.09 8.77 5.84
N PRO A 34 -6.16 9.42 5.36
CA PRO A 34 -6.84 9.01 4.13
C PRO A 34 -5.91 9.03 2.90
N PHE A 35 -6.16 8.10 1.99
CA PHE A 35 -5.54 8.03 0.67
C PHE A 35 -6.60 8.14 -0.43
N LEU A 36 -6.27 8.84 -1.51
CA LEU A 36 -7.07 8.90 -2.73
C LEU A 36 -6.16 8.68 -3.94
N ASP A 37 -6.53 7.75 -4.82
CA ASP A 37 -5.89 7.63 -6.12
C ASP A 37 -6.58 8.55 -7.13
N GLY A 38 -5.83 9.48 -7.71
CA GLY A 38 -6.36 10.40 -8.71
C GLY A 38 -6.79 9.69 -9.99
N ASP A 39 -6.22 8.52 -10.30
CA ASP A 39 -6.60 7.75 -11.49
C ASP A 39 -8.06 7.26 -11.41
N ASP A 40 -8.61 7.05 -10.20
CA ASP A 40 -10.00 6.65 -9.96
C ASP A 40 -11.02 7.74 -10.33
N LEU A 41 -10.57 9.00 -10.42
CA LEU A 41 -11.43 10.16 -10.68
C LEU A 41 -11.43 10.60 -12.15
N HIS A 42 -10.80 9.83 -13.04
CA HIS A 42 -10.86 10.11 -14.47
C HIS A 42 -12.31 10.01 -14.99
N PRO A 43 -12.79 10.99 -15.78
CA PRO A 43 -14.03 10.82 -16.50
C PRO A 43 -13.89 9.72 -17.55
N GLN A 44 -15.01 9.09 -17.90
CA GLN A 44 -15.07 7.99 -18.86
C GLN A 44 -14.39 8.35 -20.20
N SER A 45 -14.53 9.59 -20.66
CA SER A 45 -13.86 10.11 -21.86
C SER A 45 -12.33 10.02 -21.80
N ASN A 46 -11.73 10.30 -20.64
CA ASN A 46 -10.28 10.22 -20.47
C ASN A 46 -9.83 8.75 -20.45
N ILE A 47 -10.59 7.88 -19.79
CA ILE A 47 -10.32 6.44 -19.76
C ILE A 47 -10.36 5.86 -21.17
N GLU A 48 -11.36 6.21 -21.97
CA GLU A 48 -11.50 5.77 -23.36
C GLU A 48 -10.36 6.28 -24.25
N LYS A 49 -10.01 7.57 -24.13
CA LYS A 49 -8.90 8.17 -24.87
C LYS A 49 -7.57 7.45 -24.56
N MET A 50 -7.28 7.22 -23.28
CA MET A 50 -6.08 6.46 -22.87
C MET A 50 -6.13 4.98 -23.30
N LYS A 51 -7.28 4.31 -23.23
CA LYS A 51 -7.47 2.94 -23.73
C LYS A 51 -7.21 2.83 -25.23
N SER A 52 -7.53 3.87 -26.00
CA SER A 52 -7.24 3.95 -27.43
C SER A 52 -5.77 4.28 -27.76
N GLY A 53 -4.91 4.45 -26.74
CA GLY A 53 -3.50 4.79 -26.90
C GLY A 53 -3.25 6.26 -27.23
N VAL A 54 -4.28 7.11 -27.16
CA VAL A 54 -4.17 8.56 -27.40
C VAL A 54 -3.84 9.25 -26.07
N PRO A 55 -2.72 10.01 -25.99
CA PRO A 55 -2.38 10.75 -24.78
C PRO A 55 -3.44 11.81 -24.44
N LEU A 56 -3.65 12.04 -23.15
CA LEU A 56 -4.46 13.17 -22.70
C LEU A 56 -3.74 14.50 -23.00
N GLU A 57 -4.51 15.56 -23.19
CA GLU A 57 -4.06 16.95 -23.39
C GLU A 57 -4.44 17.83 -22.18
N ASP A 58 -4.14 19.13 -22.21
CA ASP A 58 -4.43 20.04 -21.11
C ASP A 58 -5.94 20.15 -20.84
N SER A 59 -6.75 20.26 -21.90
CA SER A 59 -8.22 20.30 -21.80
C SER A 59 -8.85 19.05 -21.18
N ASP A 60 -8.20 17.89 -21.32
CA ASP A 60 -8.66 16.64 -20.70
C ASP A 60 -8.28 16.57 -19.22
N ARG A 61 -7.10 17.11 -18.86
CA ARG A 61 -6.53 17.01 -17.51
C ARG A 61 -7.08 18.07 -16.57
N GLU A 62 -7.40 19.26 -17.06
CA GLU A 62 -7.87 20.37 -16.22
C GLU A 62 -9.13 20.02 -15.40
N PRO A 63 -10.23 19.49 -15.99
CA PRO A 63 -11.42 19.08 -15.22
C PRO A 63 -11.13 17.93 -14.25
N TRP A 64 -10.21 17.03 -14.61
CA TRP A 64 -9.81 15.90 -13.78
C TRP A 64 -9.01 16.36 -12.54
N LEU A 65 -8.05 17.27 -12.72
CA LEU A 65 -7.26 17.86 -11.62
C LEU A 65 -8.15 18.64 -10.65
N TYR A 66 -9.17 19.34 -11.16
CA TYR A 66 -10.16 20.00 -10.34
C TYR A 66 -10.92 18.99 -9.46
N ARG A 67 -11.43 17.89 -10.04
CA ARG A 67 -12.11 16.83 -9.29
C ARG A 67 -11.23 16.26 -8.19
N ILE A 68 -9.95 15.99 -8.48
CA ILE A 68 -8.99 15.51 -7.48
C ILE A 68 -8.87 16.50 -6.32
N ARG A 69 -8.62 17.78 -6.62
CA ARG A 69 -8.46 18.81 -5.60
C ARG A 69 -9.74 18.96 -4.76
N THR A 70 -10.91 19.04 -5.39
CA THR A 70 -12.19 19.21 -4.71
C THR A 70 -12.48 18.04 -3.77
N ASN A 71 -12.34 16.79 -4.24
CA ASN A 71 -12.54 15.60 -3.40
C ASN A 71 -11.55 15.56 -2.24
N ALA A 72 -10.27 15.88 -2.50
CA ALA A 72 -9.26 15.90 -1.45
C ALA A 72 -9.54 16.97 -0.38
N LEU A 73 -10.01 18.15 -0.78
CA LEU A 73 -10.38 19.21 0.15
C LEU A 73 -11.65 18.87 0.95
N GLU A 74 -12.65 18.25 0.33
CA GLU A 74 -13.86 17.78 1.03
C GLU A 74 -13.55 16.74 2.11
N MET A 75 -12.57 15.86 1.87
CA MET A 75 -12.10 14.90 2.87
C MET A 75 -11.24 15.52 3.96
N LEU A 76 -10.55 16.62 3.67
CA LEU A 76 -9.57 17.26 4.54
C LEU A 76 -10.16 18.40 5.40
N LEU A 77 -11.26 19.03 4.97
CA LEU A 77 -11.85 20.21 5.60
C LEU A 77 -13.19 19.90 6.30
N PRO A 78 -13.52 20.60 7.40
CA PRO A 78 -14.77 20.39 8.10
C PRO A 78 -15.99 20.79 7.24
N PRO A 79 -17.14 20.12 7.41
CA PRO A 79 -18.36 20.37 6.63
C PRO A 79 -18.80 21.84 6.63
N SER A 80 -18.50 22.59 7.70
CA SER A 80 -18.87 24.00 7.89
C SER A 80 -18.30 24.96 6.84
N ILE A 81 -17.31 24.56 6.05
CA ILE A 81 -16.71 25.40 4.99
C ILE A 81 -17.32 25.09 3.61
N THR A 82 -17.90 23.89 3.41
CA THR A 82 -18.29 23.40 2.07
C THR A 82 -19.75 22.91 1.92
N SER A 83 -20.49 22.53 2.98
CA SER A 83 -21.93 22.21 2.88
C SER A 83 -22.69 22.08 4.22
N GLU A 84 -24.00 22.40 4.21
CA GLU A 84 -24.94 22.31 5.36
C GLU A 84 -25.36 20.86 5.70
N GLN A 85 -24.40 19.95 5.97
CA GLN A 85 -24.70 18.55 6.33
C GLN A 85 -24.12 18.15 7.70
N PRO A 86 -24.75 17.19 8.41
CA PRO A 86 -24.52 16.98 9.84
C PRO A 86 -23.12 16.44 10.18
N ILE A 87 -22.65 16.89 11.36
CA ILE A 87 -21.32 16.69 11.92
C ILE A 87 -21.03 15.20 12.16
N ARG A 88 -20.01 14.64 11.51
CA ARG A 88 -19.47 13.30 11.83
C ARG A 88 -18.64 13.36 13.11
N SER A 89 -19.00 12.53 14.08
CA SER A 89 -18.38 12.44 15.42
C SER A 89 -17.07 11.63 15.42
N GLY A 90 -16.00 12.19 14.82
CA GLY A 90 -14.64 11.65 14.88
C GLY A 90 -13.58 12.75 14.78
N LYS A 91 -12.35 12.53 15.29
CA LYS A 91 -11.22 13.45 15.06
C LYS A 91 -10.96 13.54 13.56
N GLN A 92 -11.10 14.74 12.99
CA GLN A 92 -10.91 14.96 11.56
C GLN A 92 -9.43 14.82 11.17
N PRO A 93 -9.11 14.23 10.01
CA PRO A 93 -7.74 14.10 9.54
C PRO A 93 -7.19 15.48 9.18
N HIS A 94 -6.03 15.82 9.74
CA HIS A 94 -5.31 17.07 9.41
C HIS A 94 -4.35 16.88 8.23
N THR A 95 -4.31 15.69 7.64
CA THR A 95 -3.47 15.37 6.50
C THR A 95 -4.17 14.34 5.62
N MET A 96 -3.92 14.38 4.32
CA MET A 96 -4.41 13.43 3.34
C MET A 96 -3.36 13.21 2.25
N VAL A 97 -3.24 11.99 1.74
CA VAL A 97 -2.34 11.65 0.64
C VAL A 97 -3.13 11.43 -0.65
N VAL A 98 -2.66 11.98 -1.76
CA VAL A 98 -3.25 11.82 -3.09
C VAL A 98 -2.18 11.34 -4.06
N ALA A 99 -2.41 10.25 -4.78
CA ALA A 99 -1.61 9.90 -5.96
C ALA A 99 -2.13 10.68 -7.17
N CYS A 100 -1.27 11.43 -7.87
CA CYS A 100 -1.66 12.18 -9.08
C CYS A 100 -0.44 12.37 -9.98
N SER A 101 -0.59 12.25 -11.30
CA SER A 101 0.56 12.38 -12.21
C SER A 101 1.23 13.75 -12.12
N ALA A 102 0.45 14.84 -12.03
CA ALA A 102 0.90 16.23 -11.82
C ALA A 102 2.15 16.64 -12.64
N LEU A 103 2.18 16.24 -13.92
CA LEU A 103 3.36 16.26 -14.79
C LEU A 103 3.88 17.66 -15.12
N LYS A 104 3.02 18.68 -15.21
CA LYS A 104 3.40 20.07 -15.52
C LYS A 104 3.33 20.94 -14.27
N ARG A 105 4.12 22.03 -14.25
CA ARG A 105 4.05 23.06 -13.21
C ARG A 105 2.64 23.64 -13.08
N LYS A 106 1.99 23.93 -14.22
CA LYS A 106 0.58 24.38 -14.28
C LYS A 106 -0.37 23.44 -13.51
N TYR A 107 -0.20 22.13 -13.65
CA TYR A 107 -1.04 21.16 -12.95
C TYR A 107 -0.80 21.16 -11.44
N ARG A 108 0.45 21.32 -11.02
CA ARG A 108 0.81 21.48 -9.60
C ARG A 108 0.23 22.77 -9.04
N ASP A 109 0.26 23.87 -9.80
CA ASP A 109 -0.34 25.16 -9.41
C ASP A 109 -1.87 25.08 -9.30
N MET A 110 -2.54 24.31 -10.18
CA MET A 110 -3.98 24.02 -10.04
C MET A 110 -4.27 23.23 -8.75
N LEU A 111 -3.46 22.21 -8.45
CA LEU A 111 -3.61 21.43 -7.20
C LEU A 111 -3.31 22.28 -5.96
N ARG A 112 -2.42 23.28 -6.05
CA ARG A 112 -2.20 24.29 -5.00
C ARG A 112 -3.40 25.23 -4.84
N GLY A 113 -4.17 25.46 -5.91
CA GLY A 113 -5.24 26.46 -5.97
C GLY A 113 -4.76 27.85 -6.34
N SER A 114 -3.58 27.95 -6.96
CA SER A 114 -2.98 29.23 -7.40
C SER A 114 -3.39 29.62 -8.81
N LEU A 115 -4.14 28.76 -9.50
CA LEU A 115 -4.75 29.03 -10.80
C LEU A 115 -6.25 28.77 -10.70
N ASP A 116 -7.04 29.82 -10.88
CA ASP A 116 -8.49 29.70 -11.06
C ASP A 116 -8.76 29.15 -12.47
N LEU A 117 -9.75 28.27 -12.58
CA LEU A 117 -10.20 27.74 -13.88
C LEU A 117 -11.10 28.79 -14.54
N GLU A 118 -10.86 29.07 -15.82
CA GLU A 118 -11.52 30.15 -16.56
C GLU A 118 -13.05 29.98 -16.75
N ASN A 119 -13.66 28.87 -16.30
CA ASN A 119 -15.09 28.62 -16.53
C ASN A 119 -15.74 27.80 -15.41
N GLU A 120 -15.91 28.35 -14.19
CA GLU A 120 -16.97 27.93 -13.28
C GLU A 120 -17.14 28.92 -12.12
N THR A 121 -18.39 29.22 -11.76
CA THR A 121 -18.82 30.17 -10.71
C THR A 121 -18.60 29.67 -9.28
N THR A 122 -17.71 28.70 -9.08
CA THR A 122 -17.34 28.19 -7.76
C THR A 122 -16.24 29.09 -7.18
N LYS A 123 -16.44 29.51 -5.92
CA LYS A 123 -15.59 30.45 -5.18
C LYS A 123 -14.09 30.23 -5.47
N SER A 124 -13.43 31.24 -6.01
CA SER A 124 -11.97 31.30 -6.15
C SER A 124 -11.32 30.75 -4.88
N THR A 125 -10.52 29.70 -5.03
CA THR A 125 -9.94 28.97 -3.88
C THR A 125 -8.70 29.66 -3.29
N ALA A 126 -8.41 30.89 -3.75
CA ALA A 126 -7.40 31.77 -3.14
C ALA A 126 -7.65 32.02 -1.64
N ASP A 127 -8.89 31.82 -1.16
CA ASP A 127 -9.34 32.08 0.20
C ASP A 127 -9.49 30.83 1.10
N LEU A 128 -8.74 29.74 0.86
CA LEU A 128 -8.60 28.67 1.88
C LEU A 128 -7.32 28.91 2.71
N PRO A 129 -7.35 29.77 3.76
CA PRO A 129 -6.16 30.24 4.45
C PRO A 129 -5.36 29.15 5.18
N ASN A 130 -5.89 27.94 5.35
CA ASN A 130 -5.36 26.96 6.30
C ASN A 130 -4.96 25.59 5.71
N VAL A 131 -4.81 25.46 4.38
CA VAL A 131 -4.35 24.20 3.74
C VAL A 131 -2.94 24.37 3.14
N ASN A 132 -2.00 23.54 3.54
CA ASN A 132 -0.71 23.38 2.87
C ASN A 132 -0.85 22.34 1.76
N VAL A 133 -0.20 22.55 0.62
CA VAL A 133 -0.17 21.58 -0.49
C VAL A 133 1.28 21.22 -0.78
N ASP A 134 1.73 20.11 -0.22
CA ASP A 134 3.10 19.64 -0.38
C ASP A 134 3.13 18.49 -1.41
N PHE A 135 4.23 18.38 -2.15
CA PHE A 135 4.41 17.40 -3.22
C PHE A 135 5.52 16.42 -2.86
N ILE A 136 5.31 15.13 -3.14
CA ILE A 136 6.34 14.10 -3.13
C ILE A 136 6.54 13.62 -4.55
N TYR A 137 7.63 14.05 -5.19
CA TYR A 137 7.94 13.68 -6.56
C TYR A 137 8.80 12.42 -6.60
N LEU A 138 8.22 11.33 -7.12
CA LEU A 138 8.92 10.07 -7.37
C LEU A 138 9.72 10.18 -8.66
N LYS A 139 11.02 10.47 -8.53
CA LYS A 139 11.94 10.68 -9.65
C LYS A 139 12.54 9.35 -10.11
N GLY A 140 12.25 8.94 -11.34
CA GLY A 140 12.79 7.72 -11.93
C GLY A 140 13.32 7.94 -13.33
N ASP A 141 14.44 7.28 -13.64
CA ASP A 141 15.00 7.27 -14.98
C ASP A 141 14.04 6.56 -15.96
N PRO A 142 13.91 7.03 -17.22
CA PRO A 142 13.03 6.42 -18.20
C PRO A 142 13.23 4.90 -18.38
N GLU A 143 14.49 4.45 -18.36
CA GLU A 143 14.85 3.03 -18.50
C GLU A 143 14.30 2.19 -17.35
N LEU A 144 14.46 2.65 -16.10
CA LEU A 144 13.94 1.96 -14.92
C LEU A 144 12.41 1.88 -14.94
N ILE A 145 11.75 2.98 -15.30
CA ILE A 145 10.28 3.02 -15.38
C ILE A 145 9.78 2.08 -16.48
N MET A 146 10.43 2.08 -17.65
CA MET A 146 10.11 1.18 -18.74
C MET A 146 10.27 -0.28 -18.33
N GLN A 147 11.37 -0.63 -17.65
CA GLN A 147 11.59 -1.97 -17.11
C GLN A 147 10.50 -2.38 -16.11
N ARG A 148 10.09 -1.48 -15.20
CA ARG A 148 9.00 -1.73 -14.25
C ARG A 148 7.67 -1.99 -14.96
N LEU A 149 7.36 -1.21 -15.99
CA LEU A 149 6.13 -1.39 -16.78
C LEU A 149 6.14 -2.70 -17.59
N HIS A 150 7.28 -3.09 -18.17
CA HIS A 150 7.42 -4.38 -18.87
C HIS A 150 7.17 -5.58 -17.96
N ASN A 151 7.60 -5.51 -16.71
CA ASN A 151 7.43 -6.60 -15.74
C ASN A 151 6.00 -6.70 -15.17
N ARG A 152 5.12 -5.71 -15.42
CA ARG A 152 3.74 -5.72 -14.94
C ARG A 152 2.86 -6.57 -15.89
N LYS A 153 2.53 -7.81 -15.47
CA LYS A 153 1.56 -8.64 -16.20
C LYS A 153 0.18 -7.95 -16.17
N ASN A 154 -0.44 -7.76 -17.35
CA ASN A 154 -1.82 -7.28 -17.63
C ASN A 154 -2.10 -5.83 -18.10
N HIS A 155 -1.13 -4.97 -18.44
CA HIS A 155 -1.46 -3.70 -19.12
C HIS A 155 -0.42 -3.30 -20.17
N PHE A 156 -0.39 -4.00 -21.31
CA PHE A 156 0.45 -3.63 -22.45
C PHE A 156 -0.22 -2.52 -23.29
N LEU A 157 -0.28 -1.31 -22.72
CA LEU A 157 -0.58 -0.05 -23.41
C LEU A 157 0.66 0.90 -23.41
N GLY A 158 1.83 0.41 -23.00
CA GLY A 158 2.76 1.19 -22.16
C GLY A 158 3.95 1.94 -22.79
N SER A 159 4.43 1.62 -24.00
CA SER A 159 5.68 2.26 -24.50
C SER A 159 5.44 3.69 -25.00
N ASN A 160 4.49 3.89 -25.90
CA ASN A 160 4.17 5.21 -26.48
C ASN A 160 3.55 6.16 -25.45
N MET A 161 2.73 5.62 -24.53
CA MET A 161 2.13 6.42 -23.47
C MET A 161 3.17 6.90 -22.45
N LEU A 162 4.16 6.06 -22.11
CA LEU A 162 5.26 6.46 -21.23
C LEU A 162 6.11 7.57 -21.85
N ALA A 163 6.50 7.41 -23.13
CA ALA A 163 7.26 8.43 -23.86
C ALA A 163 6.54 9.79 -23.82
N SER A 164 5.23 9.81 -24.15
CA SER A 164 4.42 11.03 -24.09
C SER A 164 4.36 11.68 -22.70
N GLN A 165 4.43 10.88 -21.62
CA GLN A 165 4.44 11.42 -20.26
C GLN A 165 5.78 12.04 -19.89
N PHE A 166 6.90 11.45 -20.32
CA PHE A 166 8.22 12.06 -20.17
C PHE A 166 8.37 13.33 -21.01
N ASP A 167 7.83 13.34 -22.24
CA ASP A 167 7.79 14.55 -23.07
C ASP A 167 6.94 15.67 -22.43
N THR A 168 5.88 15.29 -21.71
CA THR A 168 5.00 16.21 -20.98
C THR A 168 5.60 16.67 -19.64
N LEU A 169 6.50 15.88 -19.06
CA LEU A 169 7.00 16.06 -17.71
C LEU A 169 7.86 17.33 -17.62
N GLN A 170 7.39 18.27 -16.82
CA GLN A 170 8.18 19.39 -16.32
C GLN A 170 8.60 19.03 -14.90
N GLU A 171 9.83 18.52 -14.75
CA GLU A 171 10.36 18.12 -13.45
C GLU A 171 10.14 19.25 -12.42
N PRO A 172 9.62 18.93 -11.22
CA PRO A 172 9.47 19.93 -10.18
C PRO A 172 10.80 20.56 -9.79
N ASP A 173 10.82 21.88 -9.70
CA ASP A 173 11.99 22.64 -9.23
C ASP A 173 11.67 23.23 -7.84
N PRO A 174 12.17 22.60 -6.75
CA PRO A 174 11.95 23.12 -5.40
C PRO A 174 12.45 24.55 -5.19
N SER A 175 13.42 25.04 -5.97
CA SER A 175 13.92 26.41 -5.82
C SER A 175 12.93 27.47 -6.35
N GLN A 176 12.07 27.09 -7.29
CA GLN A 176 11.09 27.98 -7.91
C GLN A 176 9.66 27.76 -7.43
N GLU A 177 9.34 26.55 -6.99
CA GLU A 177 7.97 26.15 -6.64
C GLU A 177 7.70 26.13 -5.13
N ASN A 178 8.73 26.11 -4.29
CA ASN A 178 8.54 26.08 -2.85
C ASN A 178 8.13 27.44 -2.30
N SER A 179 7.18 27.42 -1.37
CA SER A 179 6.74 28.58 -0.57
C SER A 179 6.64 28.18 0.90
N ASN A 180 6.08 29.04 1.75
CA ASN A 180 5.80 28.69 3.15
C ASN A 180 4.68 27.63 3.26
N ARG A 181 3.77 27.57 2.29
CA ARG A 181 2.57 26.71 2.28
C ARG A 181 2.61 25.55 1.28
N SER A 182 3.71 25.42 0.54
CA SER A 182 3.93 24.33 -0.42
C SER A 182 5.41 23.99 -0.49
N LYS A 183 5.77 22.74 -0.25
CA LYS A 183 7.12 22.21 -0.45
C LYS A 183 7.08 20.99 -1.35
N THR A 184 8.13 20.84 -2.14
CA THR A 184 8.37 19.66 -2.97
C THR A 184 9.51 18.84 -2.39
N ILE A 185 9.23 17.58 -2.07
CA ILE A 185 10.18 16.56 -1.64
C ILE A 185 10.45 15.65 -2.83
N ILE A 186 11.72 15.54 -3.24
CA ILE A 186 12.13 14.62 -4.30
C ILE A 186 12.58 13.31 -3.66
N ILE A 187 12.03 12.20 -4.15
CA ILE A 187 12.38 10.84 -3.75
C ILE A 187 12.83 10.08 -5.00
N PRO A 188 14.14 9.81 -5.15
CA PRO A 188 14.64 9.05 -6.29
C PRO A 188 14.26 7.57 -6.17
N LEU A 189 13.86 6.95 -7.28
CA LEU A 189 13.48 5.54 -7.38
C LEU A 189 14.68 4.59 -7.44
N SER A 190 15.86 5.12 -7.75
CA SER A 190 17.14 4.42 -7.81
C SER A 190 18.19 5.17 -7.00
N LEU A 191 19.20 4.43 -6.55
CA LEU A 191 20.44 5.01 -6.01
C LEU A 191 21.27 5.60 -7.17
N ALA A 192 22.31 6.37 -6.83
CA ALA A 192 23.26 6.89 -7.82
C ALA A 192 23.96 5.77 -8.64
N SER A 193 23.95 4.53 -8.13
CA SER A 193 24.42 3.31 -8.82
C SER A 193 23.40 2.70 -9.80
N HIS A 194 22.29 3.39 -10.07
CA HIS A 194 21.12 2.89 -10.83
C HIS A 194 20.42 1.67 -10.22
N GLN A 195 20.80 1.24 -9.01
CA GLN A 195 20.11 0.17 -8.31
C GLN A 195 18.72 0.64 -7.86
N PRO A 196 17.63 -0.08 -8.16
CA PRO A 196 16.29 0.25 -7.70
C PRO A 196 16.21 0.23 -6.17
N ARG A 197 15.53 1.21 -5.60
CA ARG A 197 15.29 1.29 -4.15
C ARG A 197 14.03 0.53 -3.74
N SER A 198 14.01 0.03 -2.51
CA SER A 198 12.83 -0.62 -1.96
C SER A 198 11.74 0.42 -1.65
N LEU A 199 10.49 -0.02 -1.62
CA LEU A 199 9.37 0.85 -1.30
C LEU A 199 9.48 1.40 0.13
N GLU A 200 9.92 0.57 1.07
CA GLU A 200 10.11 0.91 2.48
C GLU A 200 11.17 2.01 2.64
N GLU A 201 12.33 1.87 2.00
CA GLU A 201 13.41 2.88 2.03
C GLU A 201 12.94 4.25 1.52
N MET A 202 12.13 4.25 0.45
CA MET A 202 11.62 5.49 -0.14
C MET A 202 10.58 6.16 0.77
N VAL A 203 9.69 5.37 1.40
CA VAL A 203 8.67 5.87 2.32
C VAL A 203 9.32 6.41 3.60
N ASP A 204 10.31 5.71 4.16
CA ASP A 204 11.03 6.16 5.35
C ASP A 204 11.78 7.48 5.09
N GLU A 205 12.45 7.63 3.94
CA GLU A 205 13.08 8.90 3.55
C GLU A 205 12.04 10.03 3.43
N ALA A 206 10.89 9.76 2.81
CA ALA A 206 9.83 10.75 2.67
C ALA A 206 9.29 11.18 4.04
N LEU A 207 9.03 10.24 4.95
CA LEU A 207 8.62 10.53 6.33
C LEU A 207 9.67 11.36 7.07
N GLN A 208 10.96 11.04 6.91
CA GLN A 208 12.04 11.79 7.54
C GLN A 208 12.13 13.23 7.01
N LYS A 209 11.94 13.44 5.70
CA LYS A 209 11.89 14.77 5.09
C LYS A 209 10.64 15.54 5.51
N LEU A 210 9.47 14.90 5.58
CA LEU A 210 8.24 15.48 6.12
C LEU A 210 8.38 15.85 7.60
N ALA A 211 9.13 15.08 8.40
CA ALA A 211 9.39 15.39 9.80
C ALA A 211 10.18 16.69 9.96
N SER A 212 11.09 16.97 9.01
CA SER A 212 11.87 18.20 8.98
C SER A 212 11.11 19.41 8.40
N ARG A 213 9.90 19.20 7.84
CA ARG A 213 9.07 20.25 7.25
C ARG A 213 8.42 21.06 8.36
N ALA A 214 8.90 22.29 8.57
CA ALA A 214 8.28 23.24 9.49
C ALA A 214 6.78 23.41 9.18
N GLY A 215 5.93 23.23 10.19
CA GLY A 215 4.47 23.33 10.08
C GLY A 215 3.77 22.07 9.56
N PHE A 216 4.49 20.97 9.30
CA PHE A 216 3.87 19.67 9.05
C PHE A 216 3.41 19.06 10.38
N PRO A 217 2.19 18.48 10.46
CA PRO A 217 1.68 17.88 11.70
C PRO A 217 2.52 16.66 12.10
N THR A 218 3.38 16.83 13.10
CA THR A 218 4.36 15.83 13.55
C THR A 218 3.76 14.69 14.37
N ASP A 219 2.53 14.85 14.88
CA ASP A 219 1.83 13.81 15.65
C ASP A 219 1.63 12.54 14.81
N ALA A 220 1.35 12.69 13.51
CA ALA A 220 1.24 11.60 12.55
C ALA A 220 2.59 10.88 12.31
N ILE A 221 3.71 11.62 12.38
CA ILE A 221 5.05 11.08 12.13
C ILE A 221 5.57 10.35 13.37
N GLN A 222 5.35 10.87 14.59
CA GLN A 222 5.79 10.18 15.81
C GLN A 222 5.13 8.81 15.99
N ILE A 223 3.91 8.62 15.48
CA ILE A 223 3.23 7.32 15.36
C ILE A 223 3.88 6.49 14.24
N ALA A 224 4.08 7.08 13.05
CA ALA A 224 4.70 6.43 11.88
C ALA A 224 6.15 5.93 12.09
N THR A 225 6.94 6.63 12.91
CA THR A 225 8.36 6.33 13.18
C THR A 225 8.56 5.42 14.39
N LYS A 226 7.52 5.20 15.20
CA LYS A 226 7.52 4.14 16.22
C LYS A 226 7.11 2.81 15.57
N SER A 227 7.90 2.34 14.60
CA SER A 227 7.93 0.90 14.35
C SER A 227 8.61 0.26 15.56
N SER A 228 7.80 -0.03 16.58
CA SER A 228 8.26 -0.79 17.72
C SER A 228 8.51 -2.20 17.22
N THR A 229 9.75 -2.67 17.26
CA THR A 229 10.09 -4.09 17.10
C THR A 229 9.61 -4.93 18.29
N HIS A 230 8.99 -4.29 19.28
CA HIS A 230 8.50 -4.91 20.50
C HIS A 230 6.98 -4.84 20.57
N LEU A 231 6.38 -5.97 20.90
CA LEU A 231 4.96 -6.06 21.18
C LEU A 231 4.63 -5.27 22.47
N PRO A 232 3.61 -4.39 22.47
CA PRO A 232 3.17 -3.69 23.68
C PRO A 232 2.62 -4.67 24.73
N SER A 233 2.31 -4.18 25.95
CA SER A 233 1.53 -4.99 26.89
C SER A 233 0.11 -5.22 26.35
N ILE A 234 -0.50 -6.35 26.70
CA ILE A 234 -1.85 -6.69 26.22
C ILE A 234 -2.91 -5.65 26.58
N PRO A 235 -2.92 -5.07 27.80
CA PRO A 235 -3.83 -3.96 28.11
C PRO A 235 -3.65 -2.75 27.17
N ALA A 236 -2.40 -2.43 26.79
CA ALA A 236 -2.10 -1.28 25.95
C ALA A 236 -2.46 -1.46 24.45
N LEU A 237 -2.83 -2.68 24.00
CA LEU A 237 -3.40 -2.86 22.65
C LEU A 237 -4.75 -2.17 22.48
N PHE A 238 -5.49 -2.03 23.59
CA PHE A 238 -6.91 -1.69 23.57
C PHE A 238 -7.19 -0.33 24.21
N ASP A 239 -6.14 0.38 24.65
CA ASP A 239 -6.22 1.82 24.89
C ASP A 239 -6.61 2.54 23.58
N SER A 240 -7.18 3.73 23.71
CA SER A 240 -8.06 4.45 22.75
C SER A 240 -7.56 4.74 21.32
N GLU A 241 -6.46 4.15 20.86
CA GLU A 241 -5.85 4.42 19.55
C GLU A 241 -6.16 3.35 18.48
N PRO A 242 -6.91 3.69 17.41
CA PRO A 242 -7.27 2.77 16.35
C PRO A 242 -6.10 2.10 15.60
N SER A 243 -4.92 2.72 15.57
CA SER A 243 -3.77 2.21 14.80
C SER A 243 -3.01 1.09 15.52
N ARG A 244 -3.14 0.98 16.84
CA ARG A 244 -2.29 0.10 17.67
C ARG A 244 -2.42 -1.39 17.33
N LEU A 245 -3.64 -1.83 17.05
CA LEU A 245 -3.90 -3.23 16.69
C LEU A 245 -3.34 -3.57 15.30
N LEU A 246 -3.41 -2.62 14.36
CA LEU A 246 -2.81 -2.79 13.03
C LEU A 246 -1.29 -2.89 13.13
N GLU A 247 -0.65 -2.03 13.93
CA GLU A 247 0.80 -2.07 14.18
C GLU A 247 1.24 -3.44 14.71
N VAL A 248 0.50 -4.01 15.67
CA VAL A 248 0.76 -5.34 16.22
C VAL A 248 0.58 -6.43 15.16
N LEU A 249 -0.55 -6.41 14.45
CA LEU A 249 -0.84 -7.44 13.44
C LEU A 249 0.18 -7.38 12.30
N ALA A 250 0.70 -6.21 11.95
CA ALA A 250 1.77 -6.04 10.97
C ALA A 250 3.12 -6.66 11.40
N LEU A 251 3.33 -6.93 12.69
CA LEU A 251 4.50 -7.69 13.17
C LEU A 251 4.30 -9.21 13.05
N LEU A 252 3.05 -9.67 12.99
CA LEU A 252 2.68 -11.08 13.01
C LEU A 252 2.24 -11.60 11.64
N PHE A 253 1.67 -10.74 10.80
CA PHE A 253 1.10 -11.06 9.49
C PHE A 253 1.59 -10.08 8.43
N GLU A 254 1.61 -10.50 7.17
CA GLU A 254 1.71 -9.56 6.06
C GLU A 254 0.42 -8.73 5.97
N VAL A 255 0.55 -7.41 5.90
CA VAL A 255 -0.59 -6.48 5.93
C VAL A 255 -1.44 -6.63 4.68
N SER A 256 -2.76 -6.70 4.86
CA SER A 256 -3.75 -6.86 3.79
C SER A 256 -4.98 -6.00 4.04
N ASP A 257 -5.74 -5.73 2.98
CA ASP A 257 -6.99 -4.98 3.09
C ASP A 257 -8.02 -5.75 3.94
N SER A 258 -8.01 -7.09 3.89
CA SER A 258 -8.86 -7.91 4.76
C SER A 258 -8.46 -7.83 6.23
N ILE A 259 -7.18 -7.59 6.57
CA ILE A 259 -6.79 -7.31 7.96
C ILE A 259 -7.36 -5.97 8.41
N GLU A 260 -7.14 -4.91 7.63
CA GLU A 260 -7.53 -3.54 8.00
C GLU A 260 -9.06 -3.36 8.05
N ASN A 261 -9.76 -3.79 7.01
CA ASN A 261 -11.17 -3.47 6.81
C ASN A 261 -12.13 -4.51 7.38
N LYS A 262 -11.63 -5.71 7.75
CA LYS A 262 -12.50 -6.81 8.22
C LYS A 262 -12.02 -7.44 9.52
N LEU A 263 -10.78 -7.90 9.60
CA LEU A 263 -10.26 -8.57 10.80
C LEU A 263 -10.26 -7.65 12.02
N ILE A 264 -9.70 -6.43 11.87
CA ILE A 264 -9.58 -5.46 12.96
C ILE A 264 -10.96 -5.04 13.52
N PRO A 265 -11.96 -4.66 12.69
CA PRO A 265 -13.30 -4.38 13.18
C PRO A 265 -13.92 -5.54 13.99
N ILE A 266 -13.85 -6.77 13.48
CA ILE A 266 -14.43 -7.95 14.15
C ILE A 266 -13.68 -8.27 15.45
N LEU A 267 -12.34 -8.22 15.45
CA LEU A 267 -11.53 -8.43 16.65
C LEU A 267 -11.89 -7.42 17.74
N ARG A 268 -12.11 -6.15 17.38
CA ARG A 268 -12.48 -5.11 18.34
C ARG A 268 -13.82 -5.35 19.00
N GLU A 269 -14.80 -5.82 18.23
CA GLU A 269 -16.12 -6.17 18.76
C GLU A 269 -15.99 -7.35 19.74
N LYS A 270 -15.34 -8.44 19.32
CA LYS A 270 -15.23 -9.68 20.11
C LYS A 270 -14.33 -9.57 21.33
N ILE A 271 -13.24 -8.80 21.28
CA ILE A 271 -12.28 -8.72 22.40
C ILE A 271 -12.84 -7.85 23.54
N ARG A 272 -13.77 -6.92 23.25
CA ARG A 272 -14.47 -6.17 24.31
C ARG A 272 -15.30 -7.07 25.24
N GLU A 273 -15.64 -8.27 24.80
CA GLU A 273 -16.46 -9.24 25.54
C GLU A 273 -15.64 -10.21 26.43
N GLY A 274 -14.30 -10.18 26.38
CA GLY A 274 -13.46 -11.03 27.24
C GLY A 274 -11.97 -10.70 27.21
N CYS A 275 -11.31 -10.77 28.38
CA CYS A 275 -9.89 -10.46 28.55
C CYS A 275 -9.00 -11.39 27.72
N LEU A 276 -8.28 -10.82 26.75
CA LEU A 276 -7.16 -11.47 26.05
C LEU A 276 -6.00 -11.67 27.04
N LYS A 277 -5.40 -12.87 27.11
CA LYS A 277 -4.34 -13.21 28.08
C LYS A 277 -2.94 -13.29 27.47
N SER A 278 -2.84 -13.59 26.17
CA SER A 278 -1.57 -13.69 25.46
C SER A 278 -1.69 -13.23 23.99
N TYR A 279 -0.56 -12.97 23.34
CA TYR A 279 -0.54 -12.75 21.88
C TYR A 279 -0.81 -14.05 21.10
N SER A 280 -0.50 -15.22 21.67
CA SER A 280 -0.90 -16.51 21.09
C SER A 280 -2.42 -16.58 20.97
N GLU A 281 -3.13 -16.20 22.04
CA GLU A 281 -4.60 -16.17 22.04
C GLU A 281 -5.15 -15.13 21.03
N LEU A 282 -4.40 -14.06 20.75
CA LEU A 282 -4.79 -13.10 19.71
C LEU A 282 -4.70 -13.74 18.33
N ILE A 283 -3.61 -14.45 18.06
CA ILE A 283 -3.40 -15.18 16.80
C ILE A 283 -4.49 -16.24 16.63
N ASP A 284 -4.80 -17.01 17.68
CA ASP A 284 -5.84 -18.05 17.64
C ASP A 284 -7.24 -17.46 17.39
N ARG A 285 -7.55 -16.28 17.97
CA ARG A 285 -8.80 -15.56 17.68
C ARG A 285 -8.83 -15.02 16.25
N CYS A 286 -7.69 -14.57 15.72
CA CYS A 286 -7.61 -14.15 14.32
C CYS A 286 -7.87 -15.33 13.40
N GLU A 287 -7.32 -16.51 13.71
CA GLU A 287 -7.55 -17.75 12.96
C GLU A 287 -9.03 -18.12 12.94
N ASP A 288 -9.70 -18.15 14.10
CA ASP A 288 -11.14 -18.40 14.17
C ASP A 288 -11.96 -17.41 13.32
N ILE A 289 -11.62 -16.13 13.34
CA ILE A 289 -12.33 -15.11 12.54
C ILE A 289 -12.10 -15.35 11.04
N VAL A 290 -10.86 -15.58 10.63
CA VAL A 290 -10.52 -15.79 9.22
C VAL A 290 -11.15 -17.10 8.72
N GLU A 291 -11.13 -18.19 9.49
CA GLU A 291 -11.70 -19.46 9.05
C GLU A 291 -13.24 -19.44 9.02
N ASN A 292 -13.87 -18.87 10.05
CA ASN A 292 -15.31 -19.07 10.27
C ASN A 292 -16.20 -17.86 9.91
N GLN A 293 -15.62 -16.67 9.70
CA GLN A 293 -16.40 -15.44 9.44
C GLN A 293 -16.00 -14.72 8.15
N PHE A 294 -14.84 -14.99 7.58
CA PHE A 294 -14.49 -14.44 6.27
C PHE A 294 -15.20 -15.19 5.16
N GLY A 295 -15.60 -14.45 4.12
CA GLY A 295 -15.94 -15.07 2.85
C GLY A 295 -14.68 -15.57 2.18
N TYR A 296 -14.82 -16.48 1.22
CA TYR A 296 -13.69 -17.01 0.47
C TYR A 296 -12.85 -15.91 -0.20
N ASP A 297 -13.45 -14.84 -0.72
CA ASP A 297 -12.70 -13.75 -1.37
C ASP A 297 -11.77 -13.03 -0.37
N ASP A 298 -12.22 -12.80 0.86
CA ASP A 298 -11.40 -12.21 1.92
C ASP A 298 -10.32 -13.18 2.40
N GLN A 299 -10.63 -14.48 2.46
CA GLN A 299 -9.65 -15.53 2.78
C GLN A 299 -8.54 -15.59 1.72
N VAL A 300 -8.91 -15.48 0.43
CA VAL A 300 -7.96 -15.42 -0.68
C VAL A 300 -7.13 -14.15 -0.64
N ASN A 301 -7.73 -12.99 -0.33
CA ASN A 301 -6.99 -11.74 -0.17
C ASN A 301 -5.99 -11.81 1.00
N PHE A 302 -6.42 -12.38 2.13
CA PHE A 302 -5.57 -12.60 3.30
C PHE A 302 -4.39 -13.53 2.98
N LEU A 303 -4.65 -14.69 2.37
CA LEU A 303 -3.61 -15.62 1.94
C LEU A 303 -2.66 -14.99 0.91
N GLY A 304 -3.22 -14.36 -0.11
CA GLY A 304 -2.51 -13.74 -1.24
C GLY A 304 -1.67 -12.52 -0.88
N SER A 305 -1.72 -12.05 0.36
CA SER A 305 -0.85 -10.98 0.85
C SER A 305 0.53 -11.48 1.26
N HIS A 306 0.69 -12.79 1.50
CA HIS A 306 2.00 -13.40 1.78
C HIS A 306 2.83 -13.53 0.51
N PRO A 307 4.13 -13.19 0.50
CA PRO A 307 4.95 -13.31 -0.71
C PRO A 307 5.11 -14.77 -1.14
N ARG A 308 5.48 -14.99 -2.41
CA ARG A 308 5.75 -16.34 -2.91
C ARG A 308 7.00 -16.91 -2.26
N ILE A 309 7.02 -18.22 -2.07
CA ILE A 309 8.24 -18.92 -1.67
C ILE A 309 9.26 -18.86 -2.82
N GLY A 310 10.49 -18.40 -2.53
CA GLY A 310 11.55 -18.21 -3.52
C GLY A 310 11.59 -16.82 -4.17
N GLU A 311 10.63 -15.94 -3.85
CA GLU A 311 10.69 -14.53 -4.25
C GLU A 311 11.76 -13.81 -3.41
N VAL A 312 12.71 -13.14 -4.06
CA VAL A 312 13.85 -12.48 -3.36
C VAL A 312 13.84 -10.96 -3.50
N LYS A 313 12.82 -10.40 -4.17
CA LYS A 313 12.71 -8.95 -4.43
C LYS A 313 11.44 -8.42 -3.76
N GLY A 314 11.55 -7.26 -3.11
CA GLY A 314 10.38 -6.57 -2.52
C GLY A 314 9.77 -7.27 -1.31
N LEU A 315 10.49 -8.21 -0.68
CA LEU A 315 10.04 -8.86 0.56
C LEU A 315 10.07 -7.87 1.72
N SER A 316 9.11 -8.02 2.65
CA SER A 316 9.20 -7.43 3.98
C SER A 316 10.41 -7.99 4.74
N LYS A 317 10.90 -7.26 5.75
CA LYS A 317 11.98 -7.75 6.63
C LYS A 317 11.63 -9.09 7.30
N LEU A 318 10.35 -9.32 7.61
CA LEU A 318 9.83 -10.56 8.18
C LEU A 318 9.99 -11.72 7.18
N SER A 319 9.46 -11.55 5.96
CA SER A 319 9.53 -12.55 4.91
C SER A 319 10.96 -12.84 4.45
N SER A 320 11.85 -11.83 4.43
CA SER A 320 13.27 -12.02 4.10
C SER A 320 13.98 -12.93 5.10
N ASN A 321 13.67 -12.81 6.39
CA ASN A 321 14.28 -13.63 7.44
C ASN A 321 13.77 -15.09 7.39
N GLU A 322 12.51 -15.29 7.02
CA GLU A 322 11.87 -16.62 6.95
C GLU A 322 12.38 -17.47 5.79
N GLN A 323 12.70 -16.84 4.66
CA GLN A 323 13.08 -17.58 3.46
C GLN A 323 14.60 -17.83 3.34
N GLY A 324 15.45 -17.12 4.11
CA GLY A 324 16.90 -17.38 4.18
C GLY A 324 17.74 -16.82 3.01
N ASN A 325 19.03 -16.58 3.26
CA ASN A 325 19.89 -15.66 2.48
C ASN A 325 20.73 -16.27 1.34
N GLN A 326 20.81 -17.60 1.18
CA GLN A 326 21.56 -18.21 0.07
C GLN A 326 20.78 -19.39 -0.51
N THR A 327 20.50 -19.33 -1.81
CA THR A 327 19.87 -20.44 -2.52
C THR A 327 20.38 -20.50 -3.95
N ASP A 328 20.60 -21.72 -4.40
CA ASP A 328 20.95 -22.05 -5.77
C ASP A 328 19.97 -21.41 -6.75
N PRO A 329 20.43 -20.63 -7.75
CA PRO A 329 19.57 -20.06 -8.78
C PRO A 329 18.65 -21.07 -9.47
N ARG A 330 19.06 -22.34 -9.56
CA ARG A 330 18.25 -23.43 -10.13
C ARG A 330 17.04 -23.76 -9.26
N ILE A 331 17.18 -23.73 -7.94
CA ILE A 331 16.06 -23.95 -7.01
C ILE A 331 15.09 -22.77 -7.08
N LEU A 332 15.59 -21.53 -7.18
CA LEU A 332 14.74 -20.35 -7.33
C LEU A 332 13.93 -20.37 -8.64
N ALA A 333 14.58 -20.70 -9.75
CA ALA A 333 13.91 -20.88 -11.03
C ALA A 333 12.84 -21.98 -10.97
N ARG A 334 13.14 -23.10 -10.30
CA ARG A 334 12.18 -24.19 -10.13
C ARG A 334 10.99 -23.80 -9.26
N LEU A 335 11.20 -23.07 -8.17
CA LEU A 335 10.12 -22.53 -7.35
C LEU A 335 9.26 -21.54 -8.14
N GLU A 336 9.84 -20.70 -8.99
CA GLU A 336 9.07 -19.81 -9.86
C GLU A 336 8.14 -20.58 -10.80
N GLU A 337 8.64 -21.63 -11.46
CA GLU A 337 7.84 -22.53 -12.30
C GLU A 337 6.72 -23.21 -11.51
N LEU A 338 7.02 -23.75 -10.33
CA LEU A 338 6.04 -24.45 -9.49
C LEU A 338 4.98 -23.51 -8.93
N ASN A 339 5.34 -22.28 -8.57
CA ASN A 339 4.37 -21.24 -8.19
C ASN A 339 3.42 -20.93 -9.36
N MET A 340 3.94 -20.80 -10.59
CA MET A 340 3.10 -20.58 -11.77
C MET A 340 2.15 -21.76 -12.04
N MET A 341 2.63 -22.99 -11.89
CA MET A 341 1.80 -24.18 -12.04
C MET A 341 0.74 -24.25 -10.95
N TYR A 342 1.11 -24.00 -9.69
CA TYR A 342 0.20 -23.98 -8.57
C TYR A 342 -0.92 -22.95 -8.75
N GLU A 343 -0.59 -21.71 -9.14
CA GLU A 343 -1.59 -20.65 -9.34
C GLU A 343 -2.56 -20.96 -10.49
N LYS A 344 -2.13 -21.78 -11.45
CA LYS A 344 -3.00 -22.31 -12.51
C LYS A 344 -3.89 -23.44 -12.00
N VAL A 345 -3.33 -24.41 -11.28
CA VAL A 345 -4.07 -25.56 -10.74
C VAL A 345 -5.05 -25.12 -9.66
N TYR A 346 -4.71 -24.16 -8.82
CA TYR A 346 -5.53 -23.61 -7.75
C TYR A 346 -5.81 -22.14 -8.03
N THR A 347 -6.81 -21.89 -8.88
CA THR A 347 -7.07 -20.56 -9.43
C THR A 347 -7.25 -19.52 -8.32
N GLY A 348 -6.43 -18.47 -8.38
CA GLY A 348 -6.48 -17.35 -7.43
C GLY A 348 -5.79 -17.58 -6.08
N LEU A 349 -5.33 -18.80 -5.77
CA LEU A 349 -4.59 -19.07 -4.55
C LEU A 349 -3.09 -18.85 -4.77
N ARG A 350 -2.42 -18.34 -3.73
CA ARG A 350 -0.96 -18.33 -3.65
C ARG A 350 -0.49 -19.49 -2.77
N TYR A 351 0.57 -20.16 -3.18
CA TYR A 351 1.17 -21.20 -2.35
C TYR A 351 1.94 -20.57 -1.19
N VAL A 352 1.43 -20.79 0.02
CA VAL A 352 2.06 -20.41 1.27
C VAL A 352 2.27 -21.67 2.10
N THR A 353 3.46 -21.85 2.65
CA THR A 353 3.82 -23.00 3.48
C THR A 353 4.71 -22.54 4.63
N PHE A 354 4.48 -23.07 5.83
CA PHE A 354 5.28 -22.73 7.00
C PHE A 354 6.61 -23.47 6.96
N VAL A 355 7.69 -22.80 6.57
CA VAL A 355 8.97 -23.44 6.26
C VAL A 355 9.54 -24.24 7.45
N ASN A 356 9.42 -23.78 8.70
CA ASN A 356 9.86 -24.50 9.90
C ASN A 356 11.29 -25.07 9.83
N GLY A 357 12.24 -24.31 9.27
CA GLY A 357 13.62 -24.75 9.10
C GLY A 357 13.88 -25.70 7.91
N ARG A 358 12.86 -26.05 7.12
CA ARG A 358 13.01 -26.78 5.85
C ARG A 358 13.77 -25.94 4.83
N SER A 359 14.60 -26.58 4.02
CA SER A 359 15.28 -25.95 2.91
C SER A 359 14.31 -25.65 1.76
N ARG A 360 14.65 -24.67 0.91
CA ARG A 360 13.89 -24.41 -0.33
C ARG A 360 13.83 -25.64 -1.26
N GLY A 361 14.82 -26.54 -1.21
CA GLY A 361 14.79 -27.80 -1.94
C GLY A 361 13.72 -28.76 -1.43
N GLU A 362 13.56 -28.88 -0.11
CA GLU A 362 12.47 -29.67 0.48
C GLU A 362 11.09 -29.08 0.14
N ILE A 363 10.97 -27.75 0.04
CA ILE A 363 9.72 -27.12 -0.40
C ILE A 363 9.44 -27.40 -1.89
N VAL A 364 10.47 -27.44 -2.74
CA VAL A 364 10.32 -27.88 -4.14
C VAL A 364 9.73 -29.29 -4.17
N GLU A 365 10.30 -30.24 -3.42
CA GLU A 365 9.80 -31.62 -3.37
C GLU A 365 8.34 -31.70 -2.87
N GLU A 366 7.96 -30.89 -1.88
CA GLU A 366 6.57 -30.79 -1.41
C GLU A 366 5.62 -30.28 -2.50
N MET A 367 5.98 -29.19 -3.18
CA MET A 367 5.17 -28.62 -4.26
C MET A 367 5.04 -29.59 -5.43
N GLU A 368 6.12 -30.29 -5.79
CA GLU A 368 6.10 -31.31 -6.82
C GLU A 368 5.20 -32.48 -6.42
N ALA A 369 5.29 -32.95 -5.18
CA ALA A 369 4.39 -33.99 -4.67
C ALA A 369 2.92 -33.53 -4.67
N LEU A 370 2.64 -32.26 -4.38
CA LEU A 370 1.28 -31.72 -4.43
C LEU A 370 0.75 -31.68 -5.87
N LEU A 371 1.55 -31.18 -6.81
CA LEU A 371 1.13 -30.92 -8.19
C LEU A 371 1.13 -32.19 -9.07
N PHE A 372 2.06 -33.11 -8.87
CA PHE A 372 2.26 -34.27 -9.76
C PHE A 372 1.71 -35.59 -9.22
N LYS A 373 1.38 -35.71 -7.93
CA LYS A 373 0.84 -36.95 -7.35
C LYS A 373 -0.66 -37.16 -7.63
N GLN A 374 -1.35 -36.16 -8.17
CA GLN A 374 -2.79 -36.22 -8.43
C GLN A 374 -3.20 -36.82 -9.79
N ASP A 375 -2.28 -37.34 -10.63
CA ASP A 375 -2.56 -37.62 -12.06
C ASP A 375 -3.21 -36.41 -12.77
N ALA A 376 -3.03 -35.22 -12.19
CA ALA A 376 -3.41 -33.95 -12.76
C ALA A 376 -2.45 -33.69 -13.91
N THR A 377 -2.85 -34.15 -15.10
CA THR A 377 -2.38 -33.54 -16.33
C THR A 377 -2.40 -32.02 -16.16
N LEU A 378 -1.42 -31.30 -16.72
CA LEU A 378 -1.22 -29.83 -16.65
C LEU A 378 -2.44 -28.96 -17.12
N THR A 379 -3.60 -29.60 -17.30
CA THR A 379 -4.91 -29.12 -17.72
C THR A 379 -5.96 -29.09 -16.61
N THR A 380 -5.72 -29.68 -15.44
CA THR A 380 -6.70 -29.64 -14.33
C THR A 380 -6.62 -28.30 -13.59
N GLU A 381 -7.74 -27.60 -13.51
CA GLU A 381 -7.89 -26.34 -12.77
C GLU A 381 -9.00 -26.53 -11.73
N PHE A 382 -8.68 -26.26 -10.47
CA PHE A 382 -9.61 -26.21 -9.36
C PHE A 382 -9.99 -24.76 -9.09
N HIS A 383 -11.26 -24.56 -8.83
CA HIS A 383 -11.88 -23.26 -8.57
C HIS A 383 -12.59 -23.28 -7.22
N GLN A 384 -13.07 -22.12 -6.79
CA GLN A 384 -13.68 -21.90 -5.48
C GLN A 384 -14.83 -22.87 -5.10
N GLN A 385 -15.55 -23.41 -6.08
CA GLN A 385 -16.59 -24.42 -5.85
C GLN A 385 -16.05 -25.80 -5.49
N ASP A 386 -14.81 -26.12 -5.87
CA ASP A 386 -14.23 -27.46 -5.77
C ASP A 386 -13.74 -27.76 -4.35
N HIS A 387 -13.93 -29.01 -3.92
CA HIS A 387 -13.50 -29.46 -2.59
C HIS A 387 -11.98 -29.36 -2.43
N GLN A 388 -11.21 -29.71 -3.46
CA GLN A 388 -9.76 -29.64 -3.48
C GLN A 388 -9.27 -28.20 -3.29
N TRP A 389 -9.91 -27.23 -3.95
CA TRP A 389 -9.57 -25.81 -3.80
C TRP A 389 -9.83 -25.32 -2.38
N LYS A 390 -10.98 -25.67 -1.80
CA LYS A 390 -11.34 -25.28 -0.42
C LYS A 390 -10.41 -25.89 0.61
N ALA A 391 -10.03 -27.16 0.42
CA ALA A 391 -9.07 -27.85 1.27
C ALA A 391 -7.69 -27.18 1.20
N GLU A 392 -7.25 -26.78 0.01
CA GLU A 392 -5.96 -26.12 -0.18
C GLU A 392 -5.94 -24.69 0.38
N LEU A 393 -7.02 -23.92 0.20
CA LEU A 393 -7.17 -22.61 0.84
C LEU A 393 -7.08 -22.75 2.37
N LYS A 394 -7.77 -23.72 2.95
CA LYS A 394 -7.72 -23.99 4.39
C LYS A 394 -6.30 -24.33 4.86
N ARG A 395 -5.59 -25.19 4.12
CA ARG A 395 -4.18 -25.53 4.42
C ARG A 395 -3.29 -24.29 4.40
N GLY A 396 -3.41 -23.47 3.35
CA GLY A 396 -2.61 -22.24 3.20
C GLY A 396 -2.85 -21.25 4.34
N ILE A 397 -4.11 -21.05 4.75
CA ILE A 397 -4.46 -20.20 5.89
C ILE A 397 -3.86 -20.74 7.18
N ALA A 398 -3.98 -22.04 7.45
CA ALA A 398 -3.39 -22.66 8.64
C ALA A 398 -1.87 -22.45 8.68
N ASP A 399 -1.19 -22.50 7.53
CA ASP A 399 0.25 -22.24 7.46
C ASP A 399 0.61 -20.76 7.70
N VAL A 400 -0.23 -19.81 7.29
CA VAL A 400 -0.08 -18.39 7.67
C VAL A 400 -0.12 -18.22 9.19
N PHE A 401 -1.02 -18.91 9.89
CA PHE A 401 -1.11 -18.82 11.35
C PHE A 401 0.06 -19.50 12.07
N LYS A 402 0.59 -20.61 11.53
CA LYS A 402 1.85 -21.20 12.02
C LYS A 402 3.04 -20.24 11.86
N ILE A 403 3.10 -19.53 10.73
CA ILE A 403 4.10 -18.48 10.50
C ILE A 403 3.96 -17.38 11.56
N ALA A 404 2.74 -16.90 11.83
CA ALA A 404 2.49 -15.88 12.85
C ALA A 404 2.93 -16.32 14.26
N HIS A 405 2.66 -17.56 14.66
CA HIS A 405 3.13 -18.12 15.94
C HIS A 405 4.67 -18.25 16.01
N SER A 406 5.32 -18.59 14.89
CA SER A 406 6.78 -18.62 14.79
C SER A 406 7.40 -17.21 14.89
N ARG A 407 6.78 -16.22 14.24
CA ARG A 407 7.16 -14.79 14.35
C ARG A 407 7.03 -14.30 15.79
N LEU A 408 5.90 -14.59 16.44
CA LEU A 408 5.68 -14.24 17.86
C LEU A 408 6.81 -14.79 18.73
N SER A 409 7.14 -16.08 18.60
CA SER A 409 8.22 -16.72 19.36
C SER A 409 9.59 -16.06 19.14
N SER A 410 9.83 -15.53 17.94
CA SER A 410 11.08 -14.81 17.61
C SER A 410 11.13 -13.41 18.20
N ILE A 411 9.96 -12.75 18.35
CA ILE A 411 9.84 -11.38 18.88
C ILE A 411 9.84 -11.36 20.41
N THR A 412 9.32 -12.42 21.05
CA THR A 412 9.30 -12.58 22.52
C THR A 412 10.23 -13.73 22.94
N PRO A 413 11.55 -13.52 23.02
CA PRO A 413 12.44 -14.55 23.55
C PRO A 413 12.05 -14.89 25.00
N ALA A 414 12.09 -16.17 25.35
CA ALA A 414 11.79 -16.64 26.70
C ALA A 414 12.66 -15.87 27.72
N PRO A 415 12.16 -15.59 28.94
CA PRO A 415 13.01 -15.08 30.00
C PRO A 415 14.16 -16.07 30.20
N ASN A 416 15.41 -15.59 30.08
CA ASN A 416 16.59 -16.40 30.38
C ASN A 416 16.42 -17.03 31.77
N PRO A 417 16.65 -18.34 31.93
CA PRO A 417 16.46 -19.05 33.18
C PRO A 417 17.33 -18.52 34.32
#